data_AF-A0A1D8USI8-F1
#
_entry.id   AF-A0A1D8USI8-F1
#
_cell.length_a   1.000
_cell.length_b   1.000
_cell.length_c   1.000
_cell.angle_alpha   90.00
_cell.angle_beta   90.00
_cell.angle_gamma   90.00
#
_symmetry.space_group_name_H-M   'P 1'
#
loop_
_entity.id
_entity.type
_entity.pdbx_description
1 polymer ?
#
loop_
_entity_poly.entity_id
_entity_poly.type
_entity_poly.pdbx_seq_one_letter_code
_entity_poly.pdbx_strand_id
1 'polypeptide(L)'
;MLPDIGRYLARLGLPVPGQNVRLFLVDNIYTHFEREENAQDLRGKLEDDLVRIHAVTADATSRSLVIMNESFNSTTADDAVQLSAAILKSLIERDLICVCVTFLDEIASLSKTIVSMVSTVDPNQNDVRTYKVLRRPSDGRVYAASVAHKYQVTGADIRRRLGAAPREGVIAS
;
A
#
# COMPACT_ATOMS: atom_id res chain seq x y z
N MET A 1 2.13 1.70 -14.74
CA MET A 1 0.97 1.01 -15.32
C MET A 1 -0.23 1.91 -15.11
N LEU A 2 -0.84 2.45 -16.17
CA LEU A 2 -1.92 3.46 -16.08
C LEU A 2 -3.13 2.89 -15.30
N PRO A 3 -3.42 3.34 -14.07
CA PRO A 3 -4.50 2.79 -13.23
C PRO A 3 -5.92 3.07 -13.77
N ASP A 4 -6.05 3.74 -14.91
CA ASP A 4 -7.27 4.43 -15.34
C ASP A 4 -7.79 4.02 -16.73
N ILE A 5 -7.24 2.96 -17.34
CA ILE A 5 -7.56 2.61 -18.73
C ILE A 5 -9.06 2.37 -18.95
N GLY A 6 -9.74 1.76 -17.98
CA GLY A 6 -11.16 1.44 -18.10
C GLY A 6 -12.06 2.68 -18.12
N ARG A 7 -11.79 3.68 -17.27
CA ARG A 7 -12.53 4.95 -17.27
C ARG A 7 -12.22 5.77 -18.51
N TYR A 8 -10.96 5.81 -18.93
CA TYR A 8 -10.56 6.51 -20.14
C TYR A 8 -11.34 5.98 -21.36
N LEU A 9 -11.41 4.66 -21.50
CA LEU A 9 -12.24 4.00 -22.52
C LEU A 9 -13.73 4.34 -22.35
N ALA A 10 -14.26 4.29 -21.13
CA ALA A 10 -15.65 4.64 -20.86
C ALA A 10 -16.00 6.09 -21.25
N ARG A 11 -15.11 7.05 -20.97
CA ARG A 11 -15.27 8.46 -21.36
C ARG A 11 -15.26 8.66 -22.87
N LEU A 12 -14.56 7.81 -23.61
CA LEU A 12 -14.53 7.81 -25.06
C LEU A 12 -15.72 7.05 -25.68
N GLY A 13 -16.60 6.46 -24.87
CA GLY A 13 -17.68 5.59 -25.36
C GLY A 13 -17.19 4.25 -25.91
N LEU A 14 -15.96 3.85 -25.58
CA LEU A 14 -15.36 2.60 -26.01
C LEU A 14 -15.69 1.45 -25.04
N PRO A 15 -15.67 0.19 -25.51
CA PRO A 15 -15.81 -0.97 -24.65
C PRO A 15 -14.76 -0.97 -23.53
N VAL A 16 -15.21 -1.24 -22.31
CA VAL A 16 -14.36 -1.31 -21.11
C VAL A 16 -14.05 -2.77 -20.79
N PRO A 17 -12.82 -3.14 -20.44
CA PRO A 17 -12.49 -4.51 -20.05
C PRO A 17 -13.25 -4.94 -18.80
N GLY A 18 -14.14 -5.93 -18.96
CA GLY A 18 -14.90 -6.55 -17.88
C GLY A 18 -16.15 -7.24 -18.41
N GLN A 19 -16.71 -8.17 -17.63
CA GLN A 19 -17.96 -8.85 -18.02
C GLN A 19 -19.19 -7.94 -17.83
N ASN A 20 -19.24 -7.24 -16.69
CA ASN A 20 -20.27 -6.27 -16.35
C ASN A 20 -19.62 -5.14 -15.57
N VAL A 21 -19.59 -3.94 -16.13
CA VAL A 21 -18.84 -2.81 -15.58
C VAL A 21 -19.78 -1.65 -15.29
N ARG A 22 -19.78 -1.19 -14.04
CA ARG A 22 -20.39 0.08 -13.62
C ARG A 22 -19.29 0.96 -13.05
N LEU A 23 -19.12 2.16 -13.62
CA LEU A 23 -18.07 3.09 -13.22
C LEU A 23 -18.67 4.37 -12.67
N PHE A 24 -18.02 4.91 -11.66
CA PHE A 24 -18.29 6.28 -11.22
C PHE A 24 -17.51 7.25 -12.12
N LEU A 25 -18.19 8.27 -12.64
CA LEU A 25 -17.56 9.29 -13.47
C LEU A 25 -16.89 10.35 -12.59
N VAL A 26 -15.62 10.10 -12.30
CA VAL A 26 -14.80 11.01 -11.51
C VAL A 26 -14.32 12.21 -12.34
N ASP A 27 -14.16 13.35 -11.67
CA ASP A 27 -13.59 14.57 -12.27
C ASP A 27 -12.07 14.47 -12.37
N ASN A 28 -11.41 14.15 -11.25
CA ASN A 28 -9.98 14.07 -11.08
C ASN A 28 -9.55 12.73 -10.47
N ILE A 29 -8.30 12.35 -10.75
CA ILE A 29 -7.66 11.18 -10.14
C ILE A 29 -6.36 11.66 -9.52
N TYR A 30 -6.23 11.44 -8.22
CA TYR A 30 -5.03 11.72 -7.47
C TYR A 30 -4.36 10.42 -7.08
N THR A 31 -3.04 10.39 -7.19
CA THR A 31 -2.25 9.22 -6.84
C THR A 31 -1.18 9.59 -5.84
N HIS A 32 -1.13 8.85 -4.74
CA HIS A 32 -0.08 8.95 -3.75
C HIS A 32 0.62 7.60 -3.66
N PHE A 33 1.74 7.51 -4.38
CA PHE A 33 2.67 6.37 -4.36
C PHE A 33 3.94 6.77 -3.62
N GLU A 34 4.55 5.80 -2.94
CA GLU A 34 5.91 5.95 -2.43
C GLU A 34 6.85 6.43 -3.54
N ARG A 35 7.67 7.43 -3.22
CA ARG A 35 8.74 7.91 -4.10
C ARG A 35 10.08 7.55 -3.48
N GLU A 36 11.04 7.22 -4.34
CA GLU A 36 12.43 7.10 -3.94
C GLU A 36 12.93 8.44 -3.40
N GLU A 37 13.75 8.36 -2.35
CA GLU A 37 14.29 9.54 -1.68
C GLU A 37 15.25 10.27 -2.63
N ASN A 38 14.97 11.56 -2.86
CA ASN A 38 15.85 12.40 -3.66
C ASN A 38 16.88 13.04 -2.72
N ALA A 39 18.15 12.68 -2.85
CA ALA A 39 19.23 13.21 -2.01
C ALA A 39 19.46 14.73 -2.13
N GLN A 40 18.77 15.40 -3.07
CA GLN A 40 18.82 16.85 -3.23
C GLN A 40 17.67 17.60 -2.53
N ASP A 41 16.66 16.91 -2.01
CA ASP A 41 15.58 17.55 -1.26
C ASP A 41 15.98 17.77 0.20
N LEU A 42 15.83 19.01 0.66
CA LEU A 42 16.14 19.42 2.04
C LEU A 42 15.08 18.96 3.06
N ARG A 43 13.98 18.38 2.60
CA ARG A 43 12.86 17.90 3.42
C ARG A 43 12.99 16.40 3.67
N GLY A 44 12.66 15.97 4.89
CA GLY A 44 12.56 14.54 5.19
C GLY A 44 11.44 13.88 4.39
N LYS A 45 11.63 12.62 4.01
CA LYS A 45 10.67 11.84 3.21
C LYS A 45 9.24 11.85 3.78
N LEU A 46 9.10 11.79 5.10
CA LEU A 46 7.80 11.87 5.78
C LEU A 46 7.12 13.24 5.58
N GLU A 47 7.88 14.33 5.67
CA GLU A 47 7.36 15.69 5.48
C GLU A 47 6.86 15.89 4.04
N ASP A 48 7.64 15.42 3.04
CA ASP A 48 7.24 15.50 1.64
C ASP A 48 5.94 14.72 1.37
N ASP A 49 5.82 13.51 1.92
CA ASP A 49 4.59 12.71 1.80
C ASP A 49 3.38 13.41 2.43
N LEU A 50 3.55 14.05 3.59
CA LEU A 50 2.49 14.82 4.24
C LEU A 50 2.08 16.05 3.43
N VAL A 51 3.03 16.80 2.87
CA VAL A 51 2.73 17.97 2.02
C VAL A 51 1.97 17.52 0.77
N ARG A 52 2.40 16.43 0.13
CA ARG A 52 1.77 15.87 -1.07
C ARG A 52 0.33 15.42 -0.81
N ILE A 53 0.10 14.64 0.25
CA ILE A 53 -1.25 14.15 0.55
C ILE A 53 -2.17 15.29 1.01
N HIS A 54 -1.63 16.29 1.68
CA HIS A 54 -2.38 17.49 2.06
C HIS A 54 -2.83 18.26 0.81
N ALA A 55 -1.93 18.47 -0.16
CA ALA A 55 -2.27 19.12 -1.42
C ALA A 55 -3.38 18.36 -2.18
N VAL A 56 -3.30 17.04 -2.23
CA VAL A 56 -4.36 16.19 -2.81
C VAL A 56 -5.69 16.39 -2.08
N THR A 57 -5.68 16.34 -0.75
CA THR A 57 -6.92 16.46 0.06
C THR A 57 -7.53 17.86 -0.01
N ALA A 58 -6.71 18.89 -0.24
CA ALA A 58 -7.15 20.27 -0.39
C ALA A 58 -7.84 20.53 -1.74
N ASP A 59 -7.35 19.92 -2.82
CA ASP A 59 -7.87 20.11 -4.19
C ASP A 59 -9.00 19.14 -4.56
N ALA A 60 -9.00 17.94 -3.98
CA ALA A 60 -9.93 16.88 -4.36
C ALA A 60 -11.38 17.18 -3.92
N THR A 61 -12.32 16.83 -4.80
CA THR A 61 -13.76 16.99 -4.61
C THR A 61 -14.42 15.66 -4.23
N SER A 62 -15.69 15.68 -3.82
CA SER A 62 -16.47 14.45 -3.59
C SER A 62 -16.66 13.59 -4.84
N ARG A 63 -16.34 14.12 -6.03
CA ARG A 63 -16.32 13.37 -7.29
C ARG A 63 -14.93 12.88 -7.69
N SER A 64 -13.90 13.16 -6.91
CA SER A 64 -12.54 12.75 -7.21
C SER A 64 -12.26 11.33 -6.69
N LEU A 65 -11.33 10.64 -7.37
CA LEU A 65 -10.78 9.36 -6.91
C LEU A 65 -9.36 9.57 -6.39
N VAL A 66 -9.11 9.12 -5.17
CA VAL A 66 -7.78 9.08 -4.59
C VAL A 66 -7.28 7.64 -4.56
N ILE A 67 -6.08 7.39 -5.08
CA ILE A 67 -5.40 6.10 -5.00
C ILE A 67 -4.16 6.28 -4.14
N MET A 68 -4.11 5.59 -3.01
CA MET A 68 -3.00 5.57 -2.08
C MET A 68 -2.37 4.17 -2.08
N ASN A 69 -1.05 4.09 -2.23
CA ASN A 69 -0.33 2.83 -2.15
C ASN A 69 0.86 2.97 -1.22
N GLU A 70 0.82 2.23 -0.11
CA GLU A 70 1.92 2.08 0.85
C GLU A 70 2.44 3.43 1.38
N SER A 71 1.54 4.32 1.78
CA SER A 71 1.89 5.61 2.42
C SER A 71 2.59 5.41 3.77
N PHE A 72 3.55 6.29 4.08
CA PHE A 72 4.20 6.43 5.40
C PHE A 72 5.13 5.26 5.83
N ASN A 73 5.75 4.56 4.90
CA ASN A 73 6.71 3.48 5.20
C ASN A 73 8.06 3.97 5.80
N SER A 74 8.22 5.28 6.00
CA SER A 74 9.47 5.89 6.50
C SER A 74 9.40 6.31 7.98
N THR A 75 8.32 5.94 8.67
CA THR A 75 8.11 6.23 10.10
C THR A 75 7.80 4.95 10.89
N THR A 76 7.61 5.07 12.21
CA THR A 76 7.21 3.95 13.05
C THR A 76 5.81 3.44 12.67
N ALA A 77 5.51 2.16 12.93
CA ALA A 77 4.20 1.60 12.62
C ALA A 77 3.06 2.37 13.32
N ASP A 78 3.26 2.76 14.58
CA ASP A 78 2.28 3.53 15.36
C ASP A 78 2.02 4.91 14.75
N ASP A 79 3.08 5.60 14.29
CA ASP A 79 2.94 6.90 13.62
C ASP A 79 2.24 6.73 12.26
N ALA A 80 2.59 5.69 11.50
CA ALA A 80 1.99 5.41 10.20
C ALA A 80 0.49 5.15 10.34
N VAL A 81 0.06 4.42 11.38
CA VAL A 81 -1.37 4.19 11.69
C VAL A 81 -2.06 5.50 12.04
N GLN A 82 -1.48 6.32 12.92
CA GLN A 82 -2.08 7.59 13.33
C GLN A 82 -2.25 8.56 12.16
N LEU A 83 -1.21 8.72 11.34
CA LEU A 83 -1.23 9.59 10.16
C LEU A 83 -2.22 9.10 9.11
N SER A 84 -2.19 7.80 8.80
CA SER A 84 -3.13 7.20 7.85
C SER A 84 -4.57 7.34 8.32
N ALA A 85 -4.84 7.15 9.61
CA ALA A 85 -6.16 7.33 10.18
C ALA A 85 -6.65 8.79 10.10
N ALA A 86 -5.78 9.77 10.35
CA ALA A 86 -6.12 11.18 10.23
C ALA A 86 -6.50 11.56 8.78
N ILE A 87 -5.73 11.08 7.80
CA ILE A 87 -5.99 11.33 6.38
C ILE A 87 -7.29 10.65 5.94
N LEU A 88 -7.48 9.37 6.28
CA LEU A 88 -8.69 8.63 5.92
C LEU A 88 -9.95 9.26 6.53
N LYS A 89 -9.89 9.77 7.77
CA LYS A 89 -10.99 10.54 8.37
C LYS A 89 -11.32 11.77 7.53
N SER A 90 -10.31 12.55 7.13
CA SER A 90 -10.53 13.74 6.30
C SER A 90 -11.16 13.40 4.95
N LEU A 91 -10.74 12.30 4.32
CA LEU A 91 -11.33 11.82 3.06
C LEU A 91 -12.79 11.37 3.25
N ILE A 92 -13.11 10.69 4.36
CA ILE A 92 -14.47 10.26 4.70
C ILE A 92 -15.37 11.46 4.95
N GLU A 93 -14.92 12.46 5.72
CA GLU A 93 -15.69 13.66 6.04
C GLU A 93 -16.07 14.47 4.80
N ARG A 94 -15.24 14.39 3.75
CA ARG A 94 -15.45 15.06 2.46
C ARG A 94 -16.18 14.20 1.43
N ASP A 95 -16.57 12.98 1.79
CA ASP A 95 -17.26 12.01 0.93
C ASP A 95 -16.47 11.65 -0.36
N LEU A 96 -15.15 11.45 -0.22
CA LEU A 96 -14.29 11.06 -1.35
C LEU A 96 -14.27 9.54 -1.56
N ILE A 97 -14.12 9.16 -2.83
CA ILE A 97 -13.80 7.78 -3.20
C ILE A 97 -12.28 7.59 -3.05
N CYS A 98 -11.88 6.66 -2.18
CA CYS A 98 -10.49 6.31 -1.98
C CYS A 98 -10.25 4.81 -2.15
N VAL A 99 -9.18 4.46 -2.87
CA VAL A 99 -8.60 3.11 -2.90
C VAL A 99 -7.26 3.20 -2.19
N CYS A 100 -7.15 2.53 -1.04
CA CYS A 100 -5.92 2.50 -0.25
C CYS A 100 -5.37 1.07 -0.21
N VAL A 101 -4.10 0.91 -0.60
CA VAL A 101 -3.33 -0.32 -0.45
C VAL A 101 -2.36 -0.14 0.71
N THR A 102 -2.46 -1.00 1.71
CA THR A 102 -1.72 -0.89 2.97
C THR A 102 -1.57 -2.24 3.65
N PHE A 103 -0.58 -2.34 4.54
CA PHE A 103 -0.39 -3.46 5.47
C PHE A 103 -0.93 -3.17 6.87
N LEU A 104 -1.46 -1.97 7.10
CA LEU A 104 -2.02 -1.55 8.38
C LEU A 104 -3.46 -2.05 8.51
N ASP A 105 -3.67 -3.08 9.31
CA ASP A 105 -5.01 -3.66 9.51
C ASP A 105 -5.92 -2.75 10.34
N GLU A 106 -5.32 -1.96 11.21
CA GLU A 106 -6.01 -1.08 12.17
C GLU A 106 -6.92 -0.10 11.43
N ILE A 107 -6.45 0.45 10.31
CA ILE A 107 -7.21 1.44 9.53
C ILE A 107 -8.41 0.84 8.79
N ALA A 108 -8.43 -0.47 8.54
CA ALA A 108 -9.57 -1.14 7.92
C ALA A 108 -10.83 -1.13 8.81
N SER A 109 -10.65 -0.94 10.12
CA SER A 109 -11.72 -0.91 11.13
C SER A 109 -12.15 0.50 11.56
N LEU A 110 -11.53 1.54 10.99
CA LEU A 110 -11.66 2.93 11.43
C LEU A 110 -13.08 3.50 11.24
N SER A 111 -13.80 3.05 10.21
CA SER A 111 -15.15 3.53 9.89
C SER A 111 -15.97 2.45 9.19
N LYS A 112 -17.29 2.49 9.35
CA LYS A 112 -18.24 1.61 8.63
C LYS A 112 -18.27 1.88 7.12
N THR A 113 -17.77 3.04 6.68
CA THR A 113 -17.65 3.39 5.25
C THR A 113 -16.47 2.67 4.58
N ILE A 114 -15.54 2.13 5.35
CA ILE A 114 -14.37 1.42 4.82
C ILE A 114 -14.74 -0.03 4.52
N VAL A 115 -14.35 -0.46 3.32
CA VAL A 115 -14.52 -1.83 2.87
C VAL A 115 -13.15 -2.48 2.69
N SER A 116 -12.87 -3.49 3.50
CA SER A 116 -11.64 -4.27 3.37
C SER A 116 -11.71 -5.26 2.20
N MET A 117 -10.64 -5.27 1.41
CA MET A 117 -10.47 -6.08 0.21
C MET A 117 -9.08 -6.73 0.28
N VAL A 118 -9.01 -8.05 0.22
CA VAL A 118 -7.77 -8.80 0.45
C VAL A 118 -7.37 -9.59 -0.79
N SER A 119 -6.12 -9.43 -1.23
CA SER A 119 -5.49 -10.26 -2.26
C SER A 119 -5.18 -11.64 -1.72
N THR A 120 -5.57 -12.68 -2.46
CA THR A 120 -5.49 -14.08 -1.98
C THR A 120 -4.25 -14.82 -2.52
N VAL A 121 -3.81 -15.80 -1.73
CA VAL A 121 -2.80 -16.78 -2.12
C VAL A 121 -3.43 -18.16 -2.25
N ASP A 122 -2.77 -19.07 -2.96
CA ASP A 122 -3.18 -20.46 -3.02
C ASP A 122 -3.11 -21.08 -1.61
N PRO A 123 -4.23 -21.63 -1.07
CA PRO A 123 -4.23 -22.24 0.25
C PRO A 123 -3.31 -23.47 0.37
N ASN A 124 -2.95 -24.11 -0.74
CA ASN A 124 -2.02 -25.24 -0.78
C ASN A 124 -0.57 -24.81 -1.02
N GLN A 125 -0.36 -23.57 -1.49
CA GLN A 125 0.95 -23.02 -1.82
C GLN A 125 1.00 -21.52 -1.43
N ASN A 126 1.40 -21.24 -0.20
CA ASN A 126 1.41 -19.86 0.37
C ASN A 126 2.26 -18.85 -0.43
N ASP A 127 3.10 -19.31 -1.35
CA ASP A 127 4.00 -18.48 -2.17
C ASP A 127 3.43 -18.14 -3.55
N VAL A 128 2.25 -18.67 -3.90
CA VAL A 128 1.58 -18.44 -5.19
C VAL A 128 0.44 -17.45 -5.01
N ARG A 129 0.56 -16.27 -5.64
CA ARG A 129 -0.50 -15.27 -5.70
C ARG A 129 -1.57 -15.73 -6.68
N THR A 130 -2.83 -15.73 -6.27
CA THR A 130 -3.95 -16.05 -7.19
C THR A 130 -4.40 -14.83 -8.00
N TYR A 131 -3.94 -13.64 -7.62
CA TYR A 131 -4.39 -12.34 -8.11
C TYR A 131 -5.90 -12.07 -7.93
N LYS A 132 -6.60 -12.90 -7.14
CA LYS A 132 -8.00 -12.70 -6.80
C LYS A 132 -8.09 -11.82 -5.55
N VAL A 133 -8.82 -10.72 -5.66
CA VAL A 133 -9.14 -9.81 -4.55
C VAL A 133 -10.55 -10.11 -4.06
N LEU A 134 -10.69 -10.38 -2.76
CA LEU A 134 -11.96 -10.74 -2.14
C LEU A 134 -12.32 -9.76 -1.03
N ARG A 135 -13.60 -9.40 -0.93
CA ARG A 135 -14.13 -8.64 0.20
C ARG A 135 -14.16 -9.53 1.44
N ARG A 136 -13.34 -9.20 2.42
CA ARG A 136 -13.30 -9.85 3.75
C ARG A 136 -12.52 -8.95 4.72
N PRO A 137 -12.67 -9.11 6.04
CA PRO A 137 -11.78 -8.47 7.01
C PRO A 137 -10.33 -8.81 6.69
N SER A 138 -9.41 -7.87 6.96
CA SER A 138 -8.00 -8.20 6.88
C SER A 138 -7.66 -9.22 7.96
N ASP A 139 -6.82 -10.20 7.63
CA ASP A 139 -6.52 -11.35 8.48
C ASP A 139 -5.17 -11.22 9.20
N GLY A 140 -4.52 -10.05 9.11
CA GLY A 140 -3.18 -9.80 9.64
C GLY A 140 -2.10 -10.74 9.15
N ARG A 141 -2.40 -11.50 8.11
CA ARG A 141 -1.45 -12.42 7.49
C ARG A 141 -0.56 -11.61 6.56
N VAL A 142 0.48 -11.02 7.14
CA VAL A 142 1.57 -10.46 6.36
C VAL A 142 2.38 -11.64 5.82
N TYR A 143 2.26 -11.90 4.51
CA TYR A 143 3.01 -12.96 3.81
C TYR A 143 4.54 -12.74 3.80
N ALA A 144 5.06 -11.74 4.52
CA ALA A 144 6.47 -11.50 4.73
C ALA A 144 7.20 -12.76 5.24
N ALA A 145 6.57 -13.55 6.13
CA ALA A 145 7.15 -14.80 6.61
C ALA A 145 7.29 -15.85 5.49
N SER A 146 6.30 -15.98 4.62
CA SER A 146 6.33 -16.91 3.47
C SER A 146 7.36 -16.44 2.43
N VAL A 147 7.42 -15.14 2.14
CA VAL A 147 8.44 -14.54 1.27
C VAL A 147 9.85 -14.77 1.85
N ALA A 148 10.04 -14.56 3.15
CA ALA A 148 11.34 -14.80 3.80
C ALA A 148 11.77 -16.27 3.73
N HIS A 149 10.82 -17.20 3.86
CA HIS A 149 11.07 -18.62 3.70
C HIS A 149 11.47 -18.97 2.26
N LYS A 150 10.72 -18.46 1.27
CA LYS A 150 10.98 -18.67 -0.16
C LYS A 150 12.39 -18.25 -0.57
N TYR A 151 12.89 -17.13 -0.05
CA TYR A 151 14.21 -16.60 -0.38
C TYR A 151 15.31 -17.03 0.61
N GLN A 152 15.01 -17.92 1.57
CA GLN A 152 15.96 -18.36 2.60
C GLN A 152 16.62 -17.20 3.34
N VAL A 153 15.82 -16.22 3.72
CA VAL A 153 16.21 -15.04 4.51
C VAL A 153 15.46 -15.00 5.84
N THR A 154 15.09 -16.16 6.38
CA THR A 154 14.53 -16.24 7.72
C THR A 154 15.58 -15.86 8.77
N GLY A 155 15.16 -15.52 9.99
CA GLY A 155 16.10 -15.24 11.08
C GLY A 155 17.06 -16.40 11.35
N ALA A 156 16.64 -17.65 11.12
CA ALA A 156 17.50 -18.83 11.21
C ALA A 156 18.53 -18.87 10.07
N ASP A 157 18.13 -18.54 8.83
CA ASP A 157 19.02 -18.48 7.69
C ASP A 157 20.09 -17.39 7.84
N ILE A 158 19.68 -16.21 8.29
CA ILE A 158 20.57 -15.08 8.55
C ILE A 158 21.57 -15.46 9.65
N ARG A 159 21.10 -15.99 10.79
CA ARG A 159 21.99 -16.44 11.88
C ARG A 159 22.97 -17.53 11.43
N ARG A 160 22.50 -18.49 10.63
CA ARG A 160 23.35 -19.55 10.06
C ARG A 160 24.44 -18.98 9.15
N ARG A 161 24.10 -18.00 8.29
CA ARG A 161 25.07 -17.36 7.39
C ARG A 161 26.08 -16.48 8.15
N LEU A 162 25.62 -15.72 9.14
CA LEU A 162 26.49 -14.90 10.00
C LEU A 162 27.38 -15.75 10.91
N GLY A 163 26.88 -16.89 11.40
CA GLY A 163 27.66 -17.84 12.19
C GLY A 163 28.63 -18.71 11.38
N ALA A 164 28.46 -18.77 10.05
CA ALA A 164 29.34 -19.49 9.14
C ALA A 164 30.43 -18.61 8.50
N ALA A 165 30.44 -17.30 8.76
CA ALA A 165 31.52 -16.42 8.34
C ALA A 165 32.81 -16.78 9.13
N PRO A 166 33.97 -16.93 8.47
CA PRO A 166 35.22 -17.21 9.17
C PRO A 166 35.53 -16.06 10.14
N ARG A 167 35.83 -16.39 11.40
CA ARG A 167 36.44 -15.41 12.31
C ARG A 167 37.87 -15.16 11.83
N GLU A 168 38.09 -14.08 11.08
CA GLU A 168 39.44 -13.64 10.79
C GLU A 168 40.12 -13.21 12.11
N GLY A 169 41.17 -13.95 12.47
CA GLY A 169 42.33 -13.42 13.19
C GLY A 169 42.23 -13.25 14.70
N VAL A 170 42.26 -14.36 15.47
CA VAL A 170 43.02 -14.35 16.73
C VAL A 170 44.47 -14.62 16.36
N ILE A 171 45.27 -13.57 16.25
CA ILE A 171 46.73 -13.70 16.18
C ILE A 171 47.20 -13.86 17.62
N ALA A 172 47.55 -15.09 17.98
CA ALA A 172 48.28 -15.42 19.20
C ALA A 172 49.76 -15.13 18.97
N SER A 173 50.33 -14.23 19.76
CA SER A 173 51.72 -14.23 20.24
C SER A 173 51.92 -13.08 21.21
#